data_AF-A0A9X2D326-F1
#
_entry.id   AF-A0A9X2D326-F1
#
_cell.length_a   1.000
_cell.length_b   1.000
_cell.length_c   1.000
_cell.angle_alpha   90.00
_cell.angle_beta   90.00
_cell.angle_gamma   90.00
#
_symmetry.space_group_name_H-M   'P 1'
#
loop_
_entity.id
_entity.type
_entity.pdbx_description
1 polymer ?
#
loop_
_entity_poly.entity_id
_entity_poly.type
_entity_poly.pdbx_seq_one_letter_code
_entity_poly.pdbx_strand_id
1 'polypeptide(L)' 'MNNDMTIHYDEARILIHNPLFQLIELSFLKRKKLVLLFNDQLTITQLRLLHLKTLKK' A
#
# COMPACT_ATOMS: atom_id res chain seq x y z
N MET A 1 -19.35 -21.35 8.06
CA MET A 1 -18.15 -21.69 7.27
C MET A 1 -17.95 -20.53 6.30
N ASN A 2 -16.98 -19.65 6.55
CA ASN A 2 -16.71 -18.53 5.66
C ASN A 2 -15.89 -19.06 4.47
N ASN A 3 -16.42 -18.92 3.27
CA ASN A 3 -15.71 -19.26 2.04
C ASN A 3 -14.57 -18.24 1.85
N ASP A 4 -13.33 -18.65 2.16
CA ASP A 4 -12.12 -17.92 1.75
C ASP A 4 -12.05 -17.93 0.22
N MET A 5 -12.70 -16.96 -0.41
CA MET A 5 -12.61 -16.74 -1.85
C MET A 5 -11.30 -16.04 -2.14
N THR A 6 -10.25 -16.82 -2.41
CA THR A 6 -8.99 -16.30 -2.93
C THR A 6 -9.21 -15.78 -4.34
N ILE A 7 -9.02 -14.47 -4.54
CA ILE A 7 -9.08 -13.85 -5.86
C ILE A 7 -7.66 -13.79 -6.42
N HIS A 8 -7.45 -14.45 -7.56
CA HIS A 8 -6.19 -14.40 -8.29
C HIS A 8 -6.16 -13.19 -9.24
N TYR A 9 -5.03 -12.50 -9.28
CA TYR A 9 -4.73 -11.41 -10.20
C TYR A 9 -3.52 -11.81 -11.05
N ASP A 10 -3.54 -11.45 -12.34
CA ASP A 10 -2.51 -11.83 -13.30
C ASP A 10 -1.24 -11.00 -13.14
N GLU A 11 -1.39 -9.74 -12.73
CA GLU A 11 -0.29 -8.79 -12.57
C GLU A 11 -0.52 -7.88 -11.35
N ALA A 12 0.57 -7.56 -10.65
CA ALA A 12 0.63 -6.56 -9.60
C ALA A 12 1.75 -5.56 -9.89
N ARG A 13 1.41 -4.26 -9.94
CA ARG A 13 2.37 -3.16 -10.16
C ARG A 13 2.30 -2.18 -9.00
N ILE A 14 3.46 -1.83 -8.45
CA ILE A 14 3.56 -0.76 -7.44
C ILE A 14 3.62 0.57 -8.19
N LEU A 15 2.58 1.39 -8.03
CA LEU A 15 2.50 2.72 -8.65
C LEU A 15 3.15 3.79 -7.76
N ILE A 16 2.98 3.68 -6.45
CA ILE A 16 3.58 4.59 -5.46
C ILE A 16 4.16 3.74 -4.34
N HIS A 17 5.40 4.03 -3.96
CA HIS A 17 6.05 3.43 -2.81
C HIS A 17 6.56 4.54 -1.90
N ASN A 18 6.06 4.60 -0.66
CA ASN A 18 6.61 5.48 0.36
C ASN A 18 6.55 4.78 1.75
N PRO A 19 7.20 5.35 2.77
CA PRO A 19 7.25 4.71 4.09
C PRO A 19 5.88 4.51 4.75
N LEU A 20 4.89 5.37 4.47
CA LEU A 20 3.55 5.31 5.09
C LEU A 20 2.64 4.32 4.37
N PHE A 21 2.68 4.30 3.05
CA PHE A 21 1.78 3.47 2.25
C PHE A 21 2.37 3.14 0.87
N GLN A 22 1.74 2.14 0.25
CA GLN A 22 1.99 1.73 -1.12
C GLN A 22 0.68 1.76 -1.89
N LEU A 23 0.70 2.29 -3.12
CA LEU A 23 -0.41 2.18 -4.06
C LEU A 23 -0.07 1.07 -5.05
N ILE A 24 -0.91 0.05 -5.11
CA ILE A 24 -0.71 -1.12 -5.96
C ILE A 24 -1.86 -1.18 -6.97
N GLU A 25 -1.52 -1.32 -8.25
CA GLU A 25 -2.46 -1.69 -9.30
C GLU A 25 -2.43 -3.20 -9.48
N LEU A 26 -3.57 -3.85 -9.25
CA LEU A 26 -3.81 -5.24 -9.56
C LEU A 26 -4.59 -5.33 -10.87
N SER A 27 -4.11 -6.12 -11.81
CA SER A 27 -4.79 -6.36 -13.08
C SER A 27 -5.28 -7.80 -13.15
N PHE A 28 -6.52 -7.98 -13.59
CA PHE A 28 -7.10 -9.28 -13.90
C PHE A 28 -7.94 -9.16 -15.18
N LEU A 29 -7.55 -9.90 -16.22
CA LEU A 29 -8.15 -9.79 -17.56
C LEU A 29 -8.17 -8.32 -18.05
N LYS A 30 -9.37 -7.74 -18.25
CA LYS A 30 -9.58 -6.34 -18.68
C LYS A 30 -9.89 -5.39 -17.53
N ARG A 31 -9.83 -5.87 -16.27
CA ARG A 31 -10.17 -5.08 -15.08
C ARG A 31 -8.92 -4.71 -14.32
N LYS A 32 -8.89 -3.46 -13.88
CA LYS A 32 -7.87 -2.93 -12.98
C LYS A 32 -8.50 -2.62 -11.63
N LYS A 33 -7.76 -2.89 -10.58
CA LYS A 33 -8.13 -2.56 -9.20
C LYS A 33 -6.97 -1.85 -8.55
N LEU A 34 -7.23 -0.70 -7.96
CA LEU A 34 -6.27 0.01 -7.13
C LEU A 34 -6.45 -0.40 -5.67
N VAL A 35 -5.34 -0.74 -5.02
CA VAL A 35 -5.28 -1.10 -3.61
C VAL A 35 -4.29 -0.17 -2.91
N LEU A 36 -4.72 0.44 -1.82
CA LEU A 36 -3.85 1.20 -0.93
C LEU A 36 -3.46 0.31 0.24
N LEU A 37 -2.16 0.07 0.41
CA LEU A 37 -1.60 -0.70 1.52
C LEU A 37 -0.92 0.25 2.49
N PHE A 38 -1.41 0.35 3.72
CA PHE A 38 -0.74 1.10 4.78
C PHE A 38 0.36 0.23 5.42
N ASN A 39 1.55 0.82 5.58
CA ASN A 39 2.65 0.15 6.25
C ASN A 39 2.52 0.43 7.76
N ASP A 40 1.94 -0.50 8.52
CA ASP A 40 1.76 -0.33 9.98
C ASP A 40 3.05 -0.46 10.79
N GLN A 41 4.18 -0.82 10.15
CA GLN A 41 5.46 -1.08 10.81
C GLN A 41 6.43 0.12 10.79
N LEU A 42 5.92 1.34 11.00
CA LEU A 42 6.81 2.48 11.19
C LEU A 42 7.42 2.43 12.58
N THR A 43 8.75 2.35 12.63
CA THR A 43 9.49 2.49 13.89
C THR A 43 9.25 3.89 14.48
N ILE A 44 9.37 4.01 15.80
CA ILE A 44 9.28 5.31 16.50
C ILE A 44 10.21 6.36 15.88
N THR A 45 11.40 5.95 15.43
CA THR A 45 12.36 6.83 14.75
C THR A 45 11.83 7.34 13.41
N GLN A 46 11.21 6.47 12.61
CA GLN A 46 10.59 6.87 11.34
C GLN A 46 9.37 7.78 11.54
N LEU A 47 8.59 7.55 12.60
CA LEU A 47 7.49 8.44 13.00
C LEU A 47 7.99 9.83 13.40
N ARG A 48 9.06 9.90 14.20
CA ARG A 48 9.70 11.17 14.59
C ARG A 48 10.23 11.91 13.36
N LEU A 49 10.89 11.21 12.45
CA LEU A 49 11.40 11.80 11.21
C LEU A 49 10.25 12.35 10.34
N LEU A 50 9.16 11.60 10.22
CA LEU A 50 7.97 12.05 9.50
C LEU A 50 7.40 13.33 10.11
N HIS A 51 7.21 13.36 11.43
CA HIS A 51 6.72 14.52 12.16
C HIS A 51 7.58 15.78 11.89
N LEU A 52 8.90 15.63 11.95
CA LEU A 52 9.83 16.73 11.65
C LEU A 52 9.73 17.21 10.19
N LYS A 53 9.52 16.29 9.23
CA LYS A 53 9.34 16.65 7.81
C LYS A 53 8.02 17.37 7.55
N THR A 54 6.96 17.01 8.28
CA THR A 54 5.65 17.68 8.16
C THR A 54 5.62 19.07 8.78
N LEU A 55 6.44 19.34 9.80
CA LEU A 55 6.55 20.66 10.44
C LEU A 55 7.38 21.67 9.66
N LYS A 56 8.17 21.24 8.67
CA LYS A 56 9.00 22.11 7.83
C LYS A 56 8.27 22.63 6.58
N LYS A 57 6.94 22.57 6.56
CA LYS A 57 6.12 22.98 5.42
C LYS A 57 5.42 24.30 5.68
#